data_AF-A0A2V8U2D4-F1
#
_entry.id   AF-A0A2V8U2D4-F1
#
_cell.length_a   1.000
_cell.length_b   1.000
_cell.length_c   1.000
_cell.angle_alpha   90.00
_cell.angle_beta   90.00
_cell.angle_gamma   90.00
#
_symmetry.space_group_name_H-M   'P 1'
#
loop_
_entity.id
_entity.type
_entity.pdbx_description
1 polymer ?
#
loop_
_entity_poly.entity_id
_entity_poly.type
_entity_poly.pdbx_seq_one_letter_code
_entity_poly.pdbx_strand_id
1 'polypeptide(L)'
;MVRETLDRIGRDHPARDRLFQTIETDVQEISAFLESRAIVSMTRHDNLAIIETPPFLRGIYSVAGLNAAPPLEPSLKSLYYVTSIPGDWPDEKADAKLREYNRHKLYLLSMHEALPGHYTQLEYANRVQPEWRRVLRSAYGNNAYIEGWAQYAEQVMLERGFHDGGEPKMTLMFRKEELRVLANAILDVRLHVLGMTDQQALDLMIKDTFQERPEAEGKLRRAKLSSTQLPTYFVGWQAWRRLRNDAEARGGAGFDLRAYHDEVLSYGAIPMSALRRLVLPE
;
A
#
# COMPACT_ATOMS: atom_id res chain seq x y z
N MET A 1 25.65 1.96 9.81
CA MET A 1 24.67 2.73 10.60
C MET A 1 23.23 2.46 10.15
N VAL A 2 22.78 2.83 8.94
CA VAL A 2 21.37 2.65 8.50
C VAL A 2 20.88 1.20 8.59
N ARG A 3 21.59 0.24 7.96
CA ARG A 3 21.22 -1.18 8.01
C ARG A 3 21.15 -1.72 9.45
N GLU A 4 22.15 -1.42 10.27
CA GLU A 4 22.16 -1.83 11.68
C GLU A 4 20.97 -1.26 12.48
N THR A 5 20.57 -0.02 12.20
CA THR A 5 19.37 0.57 12.81
C THR A 5 18.10 -0.15 12.35
N LEU A 6 17.97 -0.43 11.05
CA LEU A 6 16.84 -1.19 10.51
C LEU A 6 16.80 -2.61 11.09
N ASP A 7 17.95 -3.28 11.24
CA ASP A 7 18.03 -4.61 11.84
C ASP A 7 17.57 -4.59 13.31
N ARG A 8 17.88 -3.52 14.06
CA ARG A 8 17.40 -3.33 15.44
C ARG A 8 15.90 -3.06 15.50
N ILE A 9 15.35 -2.26 14.60
CA ILE A 9 13.91 -2.02 14.48
C ILE A 9 13.21 -3.33 14.10
N GLY A 10 13.80 -4.09 13.17
CA GLY A 10 13.28 -5.36 12.70
C GLY A 10 13.02 -6.37 13.80
N ARG A 11 13.78 -6.33 14.92
CA ARG A 11 13.57 -7.21 16.10
C ARG A 11 12.26 -6.97 16.84
N ASP A 12 11.64 -5.81 16.66
CA ASP A 12 10.30 -5.52 17.17
C ASP A 12 9.26 -6.07 16.19
N HIS A 13 9.08 -7.39 16.19
CA HIS A 13 8.13 -8.08 15.33
C HIS A 13 7.24 -9.01 16.17
N PRO A 14 6.01 -9.33 15.73
CA PRO A 14 5.18 -10.28 16.44
C PRO A 14 5.82 -11.68 16.42
N ALA A 15 5.45 -12.50 17.39
CA ALA A 15 5.70 -13.94 17.30
C ALA A 15 4.92 -14.54 16.12
N ARG A 16 5.43 -15.65 15.60
CA ARG A 16 4.95 -16.29 14.37
C ARG A 16 3.45 -16.62 14.38
N ASP A 17 2.94 -17.09 15.51
CA ASP A 17 1.54 -17.44 15.75
C ASP A 17 0.66 -16.24 16.13
N ARG A 18 1.24 -15.04 16.25
CA ARG A 18 0.55 -13.81 16.67
C ARG A 18 0.30 -12.83 15.53
N LEU A 19 0.82 -13.08 14.34
CA LEU A 19 0.74 -12.17 13.19
C LEU A 19 -0.69 -11.68 12.89
N PHE A 20 -1.67 -12.59 12.88
CA PHE A 20 -3.08 -12.25 12.64
C PHE A 20 -3.64 -11.30 13.68
N GLN A 21 -3.50 -11.67 14.95
CA GLN A 21 -4.02 -10.85 16.05
C GLN A 21 -3.33 -9.48 16.10
N THR A 22 -2.05 -9.40 15.73
CA THR A 22 -1.35 -8.12 15.59
C THR A 22 -2.01 -7.26 14.51
N ILE A 23 -2.24 -7.80 13.30
CA ILE A 23 -2.89 -7.04 12.22
C ILE A 23 -4.33 -6.64 12.57
N GLU A 24 -5.09 -7.49 13.25
CA GLU A 24 -6.44 -7.14 13.73
C GLU A 24 -6.41 -5.94 14.68
N THR A 25 -5.48 -5.95 15.64
CA THR A 25 -5.25 -4.81 16.55
C THR A 25 -4.84 -3.56 15.76
N ASP A 26 -3.96 -3.70 14.77
CA ASP A 26 -3.45 -2.58 13.97
C ASP A 26 -4.56 -1.89 13.19
N VAL A 27 -5.43 -2.67 12.55
CA VAL A 27 -6.56 -2.13 11.79
C VAL A 27 -7.53 -1.38 12.70
N GLN A 28 -7.76 -1.86 13.92
CA GLN A 28 -8.59 -1.15 14.91
C GLN A 28 -7.98 0.20 15.32
N GLU A 29 -6.67 0.22 15.59
CA GLU A 29 -5.96 1.44 15.96
C GLU A 29 -5.91 2.45 14.81
N ILE A 30 -5.64 1.98 13.59
CA ILE A 30 -5.67 2.78 12.37
C ILE A 30 -7.07 3.38 12.14
N SER A 31 -8.12 2.58 12.33
CA SER A 31 -9.52 3.02 12.22
C SER A 31 -9.83 4.14 13.22
N ALA A 32 -9.48 3.95 14.49
CA ALA A 32 -9.69 4.96 15.53
C ALA A 32 -8.93 6.27 15.23
N PHE A 33 -7.71 6.16 14.71
CA PHE A 33 -6.93 7.33 14.32
C PHE A 33 -7.57 8.09 13.15
N LEU A 34 -8.02 7.39 12.11
CA LEU A 34 -8.68 8.00 10.95
C LEU A 34 -9.92 8.80 11.35
N GLU A 35 -10.74 8.25 12.23
CA GLU A 35 -11.91 8.94 12.77
C GLU A 35 -11.52 10.23 13.52
N SER A 36 -10.40 10.20 14.25
CA SER A 36 -9.95 11.35 15.05
C SER A 36 -9.31 12.49 14.25
N ARG A 37 -8.80 12.22 13.04
CA ARG A 37 -7.98 13.19 12.27
C ARG A 37 -8.65 13.77 11.03
N ALA A 38 -9.91 13.41 10.76
CA ALA A 38 -10.65 13.88 9.58
C ALA A 38 -9.82 13.77 8.30
N ILE A 39 -9.27 12.59 8.03
CA ILE A 39 -8.42 12.35 6.85
C ILE A 39 -9.28 12.05 5.62
N VAL A 40 -10.26 11.18 5.74
CA VAL A 40 -11.19 10.77 4.70
C VAL A 40 -12.48 10.31 5.38
N SER A 41 -13.64 10.50 4.76
CA SER A 41 -14.89 10.05 5.34
C SER A 41 -15.03 8.52 5.30
N MET A 42 -15.17 7.92 6.47
CA MET A 42 -15.36 6.47 6.58
C MET A 42 -16.83 6.13 6.34
N THR A 43 -17.12 5.21 5.41
CA THR A 43 -18.35 4.43 5.51
C THR A 43 -18.21 3.49 6.69
N ARG A 44 -19.31 3.17 7.39
CA ARG A 44 -19.27 2.12 8.41
C ARG A 44 -18.68 0.87 7.74
N HIS A 45 -17.56 0.39 8.26
CA HIS A 45 -16.70 -0.60 7.62
C HIS A 45 -17.25 -2.02 7.77
N ASP A 46 -18.53 -2.20 7.48
CA ASP A 46 -19.31 -3.37 7.87
C ASP A 46 -18.86 -4.65 7.17
N ASN A 47 -18.17 -4.52 6.04
CA ASN A 47 -17.85 -5.64 5.16
C ASN A 47 -16.35 -5.97 5.04
N LEU A 48 -15.44 -5.33 5.78
CA LEU A 48 -14.05 -5.78 5.86
C LEU A 48 -13.94 -7.04 6.73
N ALA A 49 -13.29 -8.08 6.22
CA ALA A 49 -12.93 -9.27 6.99
C ALA A 49 -11.43 -9.55 6.84
N ILE A 50 -10.72 -9.63 7.97
CA ILE A 50 -9.32 -10.03 8.01
C ILE A 50 -9.30 -11.55 8.09
N ILE A 51 -8.76 -12.22 7.08
CA ILE A 51 -8.78 -13.68 7.01
C ILE A 51 -7.46 -14.25 6.51
N GLU A 52 -7.23 -15.52 6.80
CA GLU A 52 -6.04 -16.21 6.31
C GLU A 52 -6.09 -16.34 4.79
N THR A 53 -4.94 -16.07 4.16
CA THR A 53 -4.77 -16.23 2.71
C THR A 53 -4.97 -17.70 2.36
N PRO A 54 -5.96 -18.02 1.50
CA PRO A 54 -6.20 -19.39 1.07
C PRO A 54 -4.92 -20.02 0.51
N PRO A 55 -4.61 -21.31 0.79
CA PRO A 55 -3.35 -21.92 0.39
C PRO A 55 -2.99 -21.77 -1.09
N PHE A 56 -3.99 -21.88 -1.97
CA PHE A 56 -3.81 -21.74 -3.42
C PHE A 56 -3.52 -20.29 -3.89
N LEU A 57 -3.76 -19.28 -3.03
CA LEU A 57 -3.50 -17.87 -3.32
C LEU A 57 -2.19 -17.34 -2.72
N ARG A 58 -1.52 -18.08 -1.84
CA ARG A 58 -0.27 -17.65 -1.16
C ARG A 58 0.90 -17.39 -2.10
N GLY A 59 0.86 -17.94 -3.32
CA GLY A 59 1.85 -17.63 -4.36
C GLY A 59 1.67 -16.23 -4.98
N ILE A 60 0.46 -15.67 -4.92
CA ILE A 60 0.11 -14.34 -5.45
C ILE A 60 0.20 -13.31 -4.30
N TYR A 61 -0.46 -13.62 -3.18
CA TYR A 61 -0.43 -12.82 -1.96
C TYR A 61 0.61 -13.39 -1.01
N SER A 62 1.89 -13.12 -1.27
CA SER A 62 3.00 -13.71 -0.49
C SER A 62 3.15 -13.15 0.95
N VAL A 63 2.34 -12.16 1.30
CA VAL A 63 2.39 -11.44 2.58
C VAL A 63 0.98 -11.12 3.03
N ALA A 64 0.31 -10.29 2.25
CA ALA A 64 -1.04 -9.85 2.49
C ALA A 64 -1.58 -9.25 1.18
N GLY A 65 -2.88 -9.00 1.15
CA GLY A 65 -3.48 -8.20 0.11
C GLY A 65 -4.99 -8.10 0.25
N LEU A 66 -5.58 -7.09 -0.39
CA LEU A 66 -7.02 -6.98 -0.46
C LEU A 66 -7.60 -7.79 -1.63
N ASN A 67 -8.61 -8.60 -1.34
CA ASN A 67 -9.57 -9.07 -2.32
C ASN A 67 -10.90 -8.36 -2.13
N ALA A 68 -11.19 -7.46 -3.06
CA ALA A 68 -12.35 -6.57 -3.03
C ALA A 68 -13.67 -7.33 -3.17
N ALA A 69 -14.73 -6.81 -2.55
CA ALA A 69 -16.09 -7.20 -2.89
C ALA A 69 -16.33 -7.04 -4.41
N PRO A 70 -17.02 -7.98 -5.07
CA PRO A 70 -17.29 -7.89 -6.50
C PRO A 70 -18.07 -6.61 -6.86
N PRO A 71 -17.79 -5.96 -7.99
CA PRO A 71 -18.43 -4.69 -8.36
C PRO A 71 -19.94 -4.81 -8.63
N LEU A 72 -20.43 -6.01 -8.90
CA LEU A 72 -21.87 -6.33 -9.06
C LEU A 72 -22.55 -6.64 -7.73
N GLU A 73 -21.78 -7.00 -6.69
CA GLU A 73 -22.29 -7.33 -5.36
C GLU A 73 -21.47 -6.59 -4.27
N PRO A 74 -21.48 -5.24 -4.29
CA PRO A 74 -20.59 -4.43 -3.44
C PRO A 74 -20.87 -4.57 -1.94
N SER A 75 -22.03 -5.13 -1.55
CA SER A 75 -22.37 -5.41 -0.16
C SER A 75 -21.74 -6.67 0.42
N LEU A 76 -21.11 -7.52 -0.41
CA LEU A 76 -20.38 -8.70 0.05
C LEU A 76 -19.12 -8.31 0.83
N LYS A 77 -18.51 -9.28 1.50
CA LYS A 77 -17.27 -9.07 2.26
C LYS A 77 -16.10 -8.75 1.33
N SER A 78 -15.35 -7.71 1.69
CA SER A 78 -13.99 -7.48 1.20
C SER A 78 -13.02 -8.17 2.14
N LEU A 79 -12.08 -8.93 1.59
CA LEU A 79 -11.23 -9.85 2.34
C LEU A 79 -9.81 -9.29 2.38
N TYR A 80 -9.37 -8.84 3.55
CA TYR A 80 -7.97 -8.52 3.79
C TYR A 80 -7.25 -9.83 4.11
N TYR A 81 -6.59 -10.37 3.10
CA TYR A 81 -5.80 -11.58 3.21
C TYR A 81 -4.50 -11.30 3.96
N VAL A 82 -4.20 -12.13 4.95
CA VAL A 82 -2.91 -12.17 5.64
C VAL A 82 -2.32 -13.56 5.44
N THR A 83 -1.05 -13.66 5.08
CA THR A 83 -0.37 -14.95 4.87
C THR A 83 0.42 -15.31 6.10
N SER A 84 -0.04 -16.36 6.80
CA SER A 84 0.67 -16.99 7.90
C SER A 84 2.05 -17.46 7.46
N ILE A 85 3.02 -17.39 8.37
CA ILE A 85 4.34 -18.00 8.15
C ILE A 85 4.23 -19.51 8.39
N PRO A 86 4.52 -20.36 7.39
CA PRO A 86 4.24 -21.78 7.44
C PRO A 86 4.89 -22.53 8.61
N GLY A 87 4.11 -23.46 9.19
CA GLY A 87 4.44 -24.45 10.23
C GLY A 87 5.91 -24.87 10.28
N ASP A 88 6.32 -25.32 9.12
CA ASP A 88 7.47 -26.12 8.76
C ASP A 88 8.68 -25.31 8.29
N TRP A 89 8.58 -23.98 8.21
CA TRP A 89 9.73 -23.16 7.87
C TRP A 89 10.79 -23.20 8.98
N PRO A 90 12.09 -23.29 8.63
CA PRO A 90 13.17 -23.12 9.60
C PRO A 90 13.04 -21.78 10.33
N ASP A 91 13.33 -21.79 11.64
CA ASP A 91 13.16 -20.61 12.50
C ASP A 91 13.89 -19.37 11.98
N GLU A 92 15.13 -19.53 11.48
CA GLU A 92 15.89 -18.43 10.89
C GLU A 92 15.19 -17.78 9.69
N LYS A 93 14.53 -18.58 8.85
CA LYS A 93 13.78 -18.10 7.69
C LYS A 93 12.49 -17.40 8.11
N ALA A 94 11.80 -17.96 9.11
CA ALA A 94 10.60 -17.36 9.68
C ALA A 94 10.92 -16.01 10.33
N ASP A 95 11.98 -15.95 11.12
CA ASP A 95 12.47 -14.74 11.79
C ASP A 95 12.89 -13.67 10.77
N ALA A 96 13.66 -14.04 9.73
CA ALA A 96 14.01 -13.11 8.66
C ALA A 96 12.77 -12.49 7.97
N LYS A 97 11.73 -13.29 7.74
CA LYS A 97 10.44 -12.78 7.20
C LYS A 97 9.76 -11.86 8.22
N LEU A 98 9.70 -12.21 9.49
CA LEU A 98 9.10 -11.38 10.54
C LEU A 98 9.84 -10.06 10.76
N ARG A 99 11.18 -10.03 10.63
CA ARG A 99 11.96 -8.78 10.69
C ARG A 99 11.63 -7.83 9.54
N GLU A 100 11.34 -8.38 8.35
CA GLU A 100 10.82 -7.59 7.23
C GLU A 100 9.41 -7.04 7.56
N TYR A 101 8.51 -7.89 8.08
CA TYR A 101 7.15 -7.49 8.55
C TYR A 101 7.11 -7.22 10.05
N ASN A 102 8.03 -6.38 10.51
CA ASN A 102 8.06 -5.91 11.89
C ASN A 102 6.84 -5.03 12.22
N ARG A 103 6.70 -4.65 13.49
CA ARG A 103 5.58 -3.86 14.02
C ARG A 103 5.22 -2.65 13.14
N HIS A 104 6.22 -1.86 12.77
CA HIS A 104 6.06 -0.65 11.94
C HIS A 104 5.65 -1.00 10.52
N LYS A 105 6.27 -2.04 9.94
CA LYS A 105 5.90 -2.50 8.60
C LYS A 105 4.46 -3.00 8.54
N LEU A 106 3.97 -3.66 9.59
CA LEU A 106 2.58 -4.16 9.65
C LEU A 106 1.56 -3.03 9.70
N TYR A 107 1.85 -1.93 10.39
CA TYR A 107 1.02 -0.72 10.30
C TYR A 107 0.99 -0.18 8.87
N LEU A 108 2.15 0.03 8.23
CA LEU A 108 2.21 0.52 6.85
C LEU A 108 1.46 -0.41 5.89
N LEU A 109 1.66 -1.73 6.03
CA LEU A 109 0.95 -2.74 5.25
C LEU A 109 -0.57 -2.67 5.45
N SER A 110 -1.02 -2.54 6.70
CA SER A 110 -2.45 -2.45 7.00
C SER A 110 -3.04 -1.11 6.54
N MET A 111 -2.26 -0.04 6.52
CA MET A 111 -2.67 1.21 5.87
C MET A 111 -2.81 1.06 4.36
N HIS A 112 -1.86 0.38 3.73
CA HIS A 112 -1.85 0.13 2.28
C HIS A 112 -3.05 -0.71 1.84
N GLU A 113 -3.27 -1.84 2.51
CA GLU A 113 -4.26 -2.84 2.09
C GLU A 113 -5.66 -2.53 2.60
N ALA A 114 -5.79 -1.99 3.82
CA ALA A 114 -7.07 -1.71 4.44
C ALA A 114 -7.35 -0.20 4.50
N LEU A 115 -6.98 0.46 5.60
CA LEU A 115 -7.49 1.78 5.96
C LEU A 115 -6.34 2.80 6.07
N PRO A 116 -6.31 3.94 5.35
CA PRO A 116 -7.27 4.39 4.35
C PRO A 116 -6.90 3.98 2.92
N GLY A 117 -6.12 2.89 2.73
CA GLY A 117 -5.62 2.45 1.43
C GLY A 117 -6.65 1.75 0.55
N HIS A 118 -6.35 0.54 0.08
CA HIS A 118 -7.14 -0.16 -0.93
C HIS A 118 -8.61 -0.37 -0.54
N TYR A 119 -8.88 -0.74 0.71
CA TYR A 119 -10.26 -0.99 1.13
C TYR A 119 -11.08 0.30 1.17
N THR A 120 -10.52 1.39 1.71
CA THR A 120 -11.20 2.69 1.64
C THR A 120 -11.39 3.15 0.18
N GLN A 121 -10.39 2.98 -0.68
CA GLN A 121 -10.55 3.30 -2.10
C GLN A 121 -11.70 2.51 -2.75
N LEU A 122 -11.80 1.22 -2.45
CA LEU A 122 -12.87 0.35 -2.94
C LEU A 122 -14.24 0.81 -2.46
N GLU A 123 -14.36 1.18 -1.18
CA GLU A 123 -15.61 1.66 -0.60
C GLU A 123 -16.16 2.89 -1.33
N TYR A 124 -15.29 3.77 -1.83
CA TYR A 124 -15.69 4.87 -2.69
C TYR A 124 -16.01 4.41 -4.12
N ALA A 125 -15.22 3.49 -4.68
CA ALA A 125 -15.48 2.93 -6.00
C ALA A 125 -16.86 2.24 -6.08
N ASN A 126 -17.31 1.61 -5.00
CA ASN A 126 -18.62 0.97 -4.88
C ASN A 126 -19.79 1.97 -4.99
N ARG A 127 -19.56 3.23 -4.63
CA ARG A 127 -20.57 4.31 -4.70
C ARG A 127 -20.66 4.95 -6.09
N VAL A 128 -19.76 4.61 -7.01
CA VAL A 128 -19.78 5.15 -8.37
C VAL A 128 -21.08 4.78 -9.07
N GLN A 129 -21.76 5.80 -9.59
CA GLN A 129 -22.98 5.67 -10.37
C GLN A 129 -22.87 6.37 -11.74
N PRO A 130 -23.65 5.94 -12.74
CA PRO A 130 -24.46 4.71 -12.77
C PRO A 130 -23.60 3.43 -12.70
N GLU A 131 -24.20 2.29 -12.33
CA GLU A 131 -23.54 1.00 -12.14
C GLU A 131 -22.55 0.60 -13.25
N TRP A 132 -22.88 0.86 -14.52
CA TRP A 132 -21.97 0.54 -15.62
C TRP A 132 -20.61 1.23 -15.50
N ARG A 133 -20.52 2.42 -14.88
CA ARG A 133 -19.24 3.11 -14.61
C ARG A 133 -18.46 2.40 -13.52
N ARG A 134 -19.13 1.91 -12.48
CA ARG A 134 -18.50 1.12 -11.40
C ARG A 134 -17.90 -0.16 -11.98
N VAL A 135 -18.69 -0.91 -12.74
CA VAL A 135 -18.23 -2.15 -13.39
C VAL A 135 -17.06 -1.88 -14.35
N LEU A 136 -17.16 -0.85 -15.20
CA LEU A 136 -16.08 -0.49 -16.12
C LEU A 136 -14.79 -0.11 -15.38
N ARG A 137 -14.86 0.71 -14.33
CA ARG A 137 -13.69 1.15 -13.55
C ARG A 137 -13.11 0.04 -12.68
N SER A 138 -13.91 -0.95 -12.29
CA SER A 138 -13.43 -2.15 -11.61
C SER A 138 -12.70 -3.09 -12.58
N ALA A 139 -13.23 -3.29 -13.79
CA ALA A 139 -12.63 -4.17 -14.79
C ALA A 139 -11.38 -3.58 -15.46
N TYR A 140 -11.35 -2.26 -15.68
CA TYR A 140 -10.29 -1.56 -16.41
C TYR A 140 -9.65 -0.44 -15.58
N GLY A 141 -9.59 -0.63 -14.27
CA GLY A 141 -9.04 0.35 -13.34
C GLY A 141 -7.59 0.71 -13.65
N ASN A 142 -7.22 1.95 -13.38
CA ASN A 142 -5.85 2.41 -13.58
C ASN A 142 -4.94 2.00 -12.41
N ASN A 143 -3.95 1.13 -12.66
CA ASN A 143 -3.04 0.65 -11.62
C ASN A 143 -2.24 1.76 -10.92
N ALA A 144 -1.89 2.85 -11.61
CA ALA A 144 -1.19 3.98 -10.99
C ALA A 144 -2.11 4.77 -10.04
N TYR A 145 -3.40 4.89 -10.36
CA TYR A 145 -4.41 5.40 -9.41
C TYR A 145 -4.48 4.48 -8.19
N ILE A 146 -4.64 3.17 -8.42
CA ILE A 146 -4.90 2.16 -7.37
C ILE A 146 -3.72 2.08 -6.39
N GLU A 147 -2.54 1.73 -6.89
CA GLU A 147 -1.34 1.53 -6.07
C GLU A 147 -0.76 2.84 -5.56
N GLY A 148 -0.88 3.90 -6.36
CA GLY A 148 -0.43 5.22 -5.96
C GLY A 148 -1.22 5.79 -4.80
N TRP A 149 -2.53 5.52 -4.73
CA TRP A 149 -3.37 5.96 -3.62
C TRP A 149 -2.95 5.28 -2.32
N ALA A 150 -2.77 3.96 -2.32
CA ALA A 150 -2.41 3.23 -1.12
C ALA A 150 -1.06 3.70 -0.54
N GLN A 151 -0.06 3.92 -1.40
CA GLN A 151 1.23 4.50 -0.98
C GLN A 151 1.10 5.96 -0.49
N TYR A 152 0.24 6.74 -1.13
CA TYR A 152 -0.06 8.12 -0.72
C TYR A 152 -0.80 8.15 0.64
N ALA A 153 -1.72 7.23 0.86
CA ALA A 153 -2.49 7.07 2.10
C ALA A 153 -1.57 6.76 3.30
N GLU A 154 -0.60 5.85 3.14
CA GLU A 154 0.45 5.62 4.14
C GLU A 154 1.14 6.92 4.54
N GLN A 155 1.57 7.71 3.54
CA GLN A 155 2.26 8.98 3.77
C GLN A 155 1.38 9.98 4.54
N VAL A 156 0.12 10.13 4.11
CA VAL A 156 -0.85 11.04 4.74
C VAL A 156 -1.06 10.68 6.22
N MET A 157 -1.17 9.40 6.55
CA MET A 157 -1.36 8.94 7.93
C MET A 157 -0.22 9.41 8.84
N LEU A 158 1.02 9.26 8.37
CA LEU A 158 2.21 9.71 9.11
C LEU A 158 2.27 11.24 9.22
N GLU A 159 2.02 11.95 8.11
CA GLU A 159 1.95 13.43 8.09
C GLU A 159 0.89 13.98 9.06
N ARG A 160 -0.17 13.21 9.33
CA ARG A 160 -1.27 13.59 10.22
C ARG A 160 -1.09 13.19 11.66
N GLY A 161 0.03 12.56 12.03
CA GLY A 161 0.34 12.27 13.42
C GLY A 161 0.23 10.81 13.85
N PHE A 162 0.06 9.84 12.94
CA PHE A 162 -0.07 8.44 13.36
C PHE A 162 1.22 7.99 14.06
N HIS A 163 1.10 7.45 15.28
CA HIS A 163 2.24 7.15 16.17
C HIS A 163 3.18 8.36 16.33
N ASP A 164 2.65 9.42 16.95
CA ASP A 164 3.35 10.67 17.30
C ASP A 164 4.02 11.39 16.11
N GLY A 165 3.37 11.37 14.94
CA GLY A 165 3.87 12.05 13.73
C GLY A 165 4.99 11.30 13.03
N GLY A 166 4.97 9.97 13.13
CA GLY A 166 6.04 9.14 12.62
C GLY A 166 7.26 9.25 13.52
N GLU A 167 7.19 8.64 14.71
CA GLU A 167 8.37 8.42 15.54
C GLU A 167 9.59 8.00 14.69
N PRO A 168 10.84 8.29 15.09
CA PRO A 168 12.01 8.09 14.22
C PRO A 168 12.10 6.68 13.58
N LYS A 169 11.62 5.65 14.29
CA LYS A 169 11.51 4.28 13.77
C LYS A 169 10.47 4.17 12.65
N MET A 170 9.24 4.63 12.87
CA MET A 170 8.18 4.64 11.86
C MET A 170 8.57 5.45 10.63
N THR A 171 9.15 6.64 10.83
CA THR A 171 9.67 7.47 9.73
C THR A 171 10.74 6.73 8.94
N LEU A 172 11.72 6.11 9.63
CA LEU A 172 12.78 5.36 8.95
C LEU A 172 12.23 4.15 8.18
N MET A 173 11.25 3.45 8.74
CA MET A 173 10.57 2.34 8.08
C MET A 173 9.79 2.81 6.85
N PHE A 174 9.09 3.94 6.93
CA PHE A 174 8.45 4.54 5.75
C PHE A 174 9.47 4.96 4.69
N ARG A 175 10.63 5.52 5.06
CA ARG A 175 11.72 5.80 4.08
C ARG A 175 12.23 4.54 3.39
N LYS A 176 12.31 3.41 4.11
CA LYS A 176 12.64 2.11 3.50
C LYS A 176 11.58 1.70 2.48
N GLU A 177 10.30 1.96 2.73
CA GLU A 177 9.21 1.72 1.77
C GLU A 177 9.29 2.61 0.53
N GLU A 178 9.62 3.89 0.70
CA GLU A 178 9.83 4.80 -0.42
C GLU A 178 10.99 4.33 -1.31
N LEU A 179 12.10 3.87 -0.70
CA LEU A 179 13.22 3.29 -1.42
C LEU A 179 12.79 2.04 -2.20
N ARG A 180 11.97 1.16 -1.61
CA ARG A 180 11.41 -0.01 -2.31
C ARG A 180 10.57 0.40 -3.52
N VAL A 181 9.72 1.42 -3.40
CA VAL A 181 8.90 1.93 -4.51
C VAL A 181 9.76 2.52 -5.62
N LEU A 182 10.80 3.27 -5.27
CA LEU A 182 11.77 3.80 -6.22
C LEU A 182 12.55 2.68 -6.93
N ALA A 183 13.06 1.70 -6.17
CA ALA A 183 13.79 0.58 -6.74
C ALA A 183 12.92 -0.29 -7.63
N ASN A 184 11.63 -0.47 -7.34
CA ASN A 184 10.70 -1.16 -8.24
C ASN A 184 10.65 -0.49 -9.62
N ALA A 185 10.57 0.84 -9.67
CA ALA A 185 10.58 1.59 -10.93
C ALA A 185 11.92 1.49 -11.66
N ILE A 186 13.03 1.61 -10.93
CA ILE A 186 14.39 1.48 -11.47
C ILE A 186 14.62 0.07 -12.02
N LEU A 187 14.24 -0.96 -11.25
CA LEU A 187 14.38 -2.36 -11.61
C LEU A 187 13.66 -2.66 -12.93
N ASP A 188 12.38 -2.34 -13.03
CA ASP A 188 11.56 -2.63 -14.22
C ASP A 188 12.14 -1.96 -15.48
N VAL A 189 12.42 -0.65 -15.41
CA VAL A 189 12.96 0.11 -16.54
C VAL A 189 14.35 -0.41 -16.94
N ARG A 190 15.24 -0.60 -15.98
CA ARG A 190 16.62 -1.00 -16.29
C ARG A 190 16.71 -2.45 -16.76
N LEU A 191 15.89 -3.34 -16.21
CA LEU A 191 15.84 -4.75 -16.61
C LEU A 191 15.33 -4.90 -18.04
N HIS A 192 14.26 -4.19 -18.41
CA HIS A 192 13.64 -4.34 -19.74
C HIS A 192 14.32 -3.53 -20.84
N VAL A 193 14.94 -2.39 -20.52
CA VAL A 193 15.40 -1.44 -21.56
C VAL A 193 16.91 -1.18 -21.51
N LEU A 194 17.57 -1.32 -20.36
CA LEU A 194 18.96 -0.91 -20.17
C LEU A 194 19.93 -2.07 -19.86
N GLY A 195 19.49 -3.33 -20.05
CA GLY A 195 20.34 -4.51 -19.92
C GLY A 195 20.84 -4.79 -18.49
N MET A 196 20.07 -4.40 -17.47
CA MET A 196 20.40 -4.73 -16.07
C MET A 196 20.45 -6.25 -15.87
N THR A 197 21.54 -6.72 -15.28
CA THR A 197 21.72 -8.13 -14.90
C THR A 197 20.97 -8.46 -13.61
N ASP A 198 20.68 -9.74 -13.40
CA ASP A 198 20.08 -10.25 -12.16
C ASP A 198 20.85 -9.82 -10.90
N GLN A 199 22.19 -9.88 -10.96
CA GLN A 199 23.02 -9.49 -9.82
C GLN A 199 22.91 -7.99 -9.53
N GLN A 200 22.85 -7.14 -10.56
CA GLN A 200 22.63 -5.71 -10.39
C GLN A 200 21.24 -5.42 -9.81
N ALA A 201 20.22 -6.18 -10.22
CA ALA A 201 18.88 -6.08 -9.65
C ALA A 201 18.86 -6.47 -8.16
N LEU A 202 19.49 -7.59 -7.79
CA LEU A 202 19.59 -8.00 -6.38
C LEU A 202 20.40 -7.01 -5.55
N ASP A 203 21.50 -6.48 -6.09
CA ASP A 203 22.31 -5.47 -5.43
C ASP A 203 21.53 -4.17 -5.17
N LEU A 204 20.77 -3.68 -6.17
CA LEU A 204 19.88 -2.54 -5.99
C LEU A 204 18.90 -2.76 -4.84
N MET A 205 18.20 -3.90 -4.82
CA MET A 205 17.19 -4.17 -3.80
C MET A 205 17.82 -4.31 -2.39
N ILE A 206 18.91 -5.08 -2.27
CA ILE A 206 19.49 -5.44 -0.96
C ILE A 206 20.43 -4.36 -0.42
N LYS A 207 21.35 -3.85 -1.25
CA LYS A 207 22.41 -2.93 -0.82
C LYS A 207 21.91 -1.50 -0.81
N ASP A 208 21.20 -1.08 -1.87
CA ASP A 208 20.80 0.33 -2.01
C ASP A 208 19.47 0.63 -1.32
N THR A 209 18.57 -0.36 -1.20
CA THR A 209 17.23 -0.16 -0.61
C THR A 209 16.92 -0.99 0.62
N PHE A 210 17.94 -1.66 1.16
CA PHE A 210 17.89 -2.36 2.45
C PHE A 210 16.81 -3.45 2.54
N GLN A 211 16.41 -4.05 1.42
CA GLN A 211 15.45 -5.16 1.43
C GLN A 211 16.13 -6.45 1.86
N GLU A 212 15.34 -7.35 2.45
CA GLU A 212 15.79 -8.71 2.72
C GLU A 212 15.87 -9.53 1.42
N ARG A 213 16.83 -10.46 1.35
CA ARG A 213 17.10 -11.26 0.14
C ARG A 213 15.84 -11.97 -0.42
N PRO A 214 14.96 -12.60 0.38
CA PRO A 214 13.76 -13.23 -0.15
C PRO A 214 12.81 -12.26 -0.87
N GLU A 215 12.70 -11.02 -0.39
CA GLU A 215 11.90 -9.98 -1.04
C GLU A 215 12.55 -9.55 -2.37
N ALA A 216 13.87 -9.34 -2.38
CA ALA A 216 14.62 -8.99 -3.58
C ALA A 216 14.50 -10.05 -4.70
N GLU A 217 14.63 -11.33 -4.36
CA GLU A 217 14.47 -12.45 -5.29
C GLU A 217 13.02 -12.51 -5.84
N GLY A 218 12.03 -12.30 -4.98
CA GLY A 218 10.62 -12.21 -5.38
C GLY A 218 10.36 -11.06 -6.37
N LYS A 219 10.93 -9.88 -6.11
CA LYS A 219 10.81 -8.71 -6.98
C LYS A 219 11.50 -8.91 -8.33
N LEU A 220 12.70 -9.48 -8.35
CA LEU A 220 13.39 -9.83 -9.60
C LEU A 220 12.57 -10.83 -10.42
N ARG A 221 12.04 -11.90 -9.80
CA ARG A 221 11.19 -12.86 -10.49
C ARG A 221 9.94 -12.19 -11.07
N ARG A 222 9.28 -11.30 -10.31
CA ARG A 222 8.12 -10.54 -10.78
C ARG A 222 8.46 -9.64 -11.98
N ALA A 223 9.59 -8.93 -11.92
CA ALA A 223 10.08 -8.07 -13.01
C ALA A 223 10.45 -8.87 -14.29
N LYS A 224 10.80 -10.16 -14.16
CA LYS A 224 11.02 -11.03 -15.33
C LYS A 224 9.74 -11.58 -15.94
N LEU A 225 8.68 -11.70 -15.15
CA LEU A 225 7.41 -12.33 -15.53
C LEU A 225 6.31 -11.30 -15.85
N SER A 226 6.59 -10.01 -15.66
CA SER A 226 5.69 -8.90 -15.95
C SER A 226 6.53 -7.71 -16.43
N SER A 227 5.87 -6.68 -16.96
CA SER A 227 6.52 -5.45 -17.39
C SER A 227 5.64 -4.25 -17.07
N THR A 228 6.21 -3.09 -16.80
CA THR A 228 5.51 -1.80 -16.58
C THR A 228 4.63 -1.72 -15.33
N GLN A 229 4.42 -2.84 -14.63
CA GLN A 229 3.57 -2.88 -13.43
C GLN A 229 4.32 -2.37 -12.20
N LEU A 230 5.60 -2.71 -12.01
CA LEU A 230 6.36 -2.26 -10.84
C LEU A 230 6.52 -0.72 -10.76
N PRO A 231 6.65 0.02 -11.87
CA PRO A 231 6.65 1.49 -11.84
C PRO A 231 5.32 2.12 -11.40
N THR A 232 4.18 1.42 -11.44
CA THR A 232 2.86 2.05 -11.19
C THR A 232 2.74 2.63 -9.79
N TYR A 233 3.35 1.98 -8.80
CA TYR A 233 3.44 2.46 -7.42
C TYR A 233 4.11 3.84 -7.37
N PHE A 234 5.29 3.98 -7.97
CA PHE A 234 6.06 5.22 -7.95
C PHE A 234 5.36 6.34 -8.70
N VAL A 235 4.99 6.10 -9.97
CA VAL A 235 4.38 7.16 -10.80
C VAL A 235 3.01 7.56 -10.26
N GLY A 236 2.25 6.61 -9.72
CA GLY A 236 0.97 6.83 -9.07
C GLY A 236 1.10 7.67 -7.81
N TRP A 237 1.97 7.26 -6.89
CA TRP A 237 2.23 7.98 -5.64
C TRP A 237 2.66 9.42 -5.89
N GLN A 238 3.57 9.64 -6.84
CA GLN A 238 3.98 10.99 -7.23
C GLN A 238 2.85 11.80 -7.88
N ALA A 239 1.97 11.17 -8.66
CA ALA A 239 0.81 11.84 -9.25
C ALA A 239 -0.21 12.27 -8.17
N TRP A 240 -0.49 11.42 -7.18
CA TRP A 240 -1.36 11.75 -6.05
C TRP A 240 -0.80 12.89 -5.20
N ARG A 241 0.50 12.84 -4.88
CA ARG A 241 1.18 13.92 -4.14
C ARG A 241 1.09 15.26 -4.89
N ARG A 242 1.39 15.28 -6.19
CA ARG A 242 1.26 16.50 -7.00
C ARG A 242 -0.19 17.00 -7.06
N LEU A 243 -1.15 16.11 -7.23
CA LEU A 243 -2.56 16.47 -7.25
C LEU A 243 -2.99 17.13 -5.94
N ARG A 244 -2.63 16.55 -4.78
CA ARG A 244 -2.93 17.16 -3.47
C ARG A 244 -2.26 18.53 -3.35
N ASN A 245 -0.96 18.62 -3.63
CA ASN A 245 -0.21 19.86 -3.45
C ASN A 245 -0.80 21.01 -4.27
N ASP A 246 -1.21 20.73 -5.52
CA ASP A 246 -1.81 21.75 -6.38
C ASP A 246 -3.23 22.13 -5.92
N ALA A 247 -4.02 21.17 -5.42
CA ALA A 247 -5.33 21.43 -4.84
C ALA A 247 -5.25 22.23 -3.53
N GLU A 248 -4.28 21.92 -2.67
CA GLU A 248 -4.00 22.65 -1.44
C GLU A 248 -3.54 24.08 -1.74
N ALA A 249 -2.64 24.26 -2.72
CA ALA A 249 -2.22 25.59 -3.16
C ALA A 249 -3.38 26.42 -3.72
N ARG A 250 -4.30 25.80 -4.48
CA ARG A 250 -5.49 26.47 -5.02
C ARG A 250 -6.52 26.81 -3.94
N GLY A 251 -6.70 25.93 -2.95
CA GLY A 251 -7.65 26.10 -1.85
C GLY A 251 -7.17 27.05 -0.74
N GLY A 252 -5.85 27.19 -0.59
CA GLY A 252 -5.23 28.05 0.42
C GLY A 252 -5.72 27.70 1.84
N ALA A 253 -6.05 28.73 2.61
CA ALA A 253 -6.57 28.57 3.98
C ALA A 253 -7.93 27.82 4.05
N GLY A 254 -8.67 27.72 2.93
CA GLY A 254 -9.94 27.01 2.85
C GLY A 254 -9.81 25.54 2.46
N PHE A 255 -8.59 25.03 2.24
CA PHE A 255 -8.39 23.63 1.87
C PHE A 255 -8.77 22.69 3.02
N ASP A 256 -9.73 21.79 2.75
CA ASP A 256 -10.13 20.71 3.65
C ASP A 256 -9.65 19.37 3.06
N LEU A 257 -8.74 18.70 3.78
CA LEU A 257 -8.16 17.43 3.33
C LEU A 257 -9.22 16.32 3.19
N ARG A 258 -10.18 16.25 4.13
CA ARG A 258 -11.23 15.23 4.08
C ARG A 258 -12.11 15.44 2.87
N ALA A 259 -12.55 16.68 2.65
CA ALA A 259 -13.39 17.02 1.50
C ALA A 259 -12.66 16.72 0.18
N TYR A 260 -11.37 17.07 0.11
CA TYR A 260 -10.52 16.73 -1.04
C TYR A 260 -10.45 15.22 -1.26
N HIS A 261 -10.16 14.42 -0.24
CA HIS A 261 -10.11 12.95 -0.38
C HIS A 261 -11.45 12.35 -0.77
N ASP A 262 -12.55 12.84 -0.19
CA ASP A 262 -13.89 12.38 -0.53
C ASP A 262 -14.22 12.64 -2.00
N GLU A 263 -13.86 13.83 -2.49
CA GLU A 263 -14.05 14.20 -3.89
C GLU A 263 -13.21 13.33 -4.83
N VAL A 264 -11.89 13.28 -4.64
CA VAL A 264 -11.00 12.58 -5.59
C VAL A 264 -11.29 11.09 -5.66
N LEU A 265 -11.66 10.46 -4.55
CA LEU A 265 -12.01 9.05 -4.50
C LEU A 265 -13.38 8.75 -5.14
N SER A 266 -14.30 9.72 -5.13
CA SER A 266 -15.65 9.54 -5.72
C SER A 266 -15.62 9.26 -7.23
N TYR A 267 -14.53 9.62 -7.91
CA TYR A 267 -14.32 9.33 -9.32
C TYR A 267 -13.87 7.89 -9.59
N GLY A 268 -13.46 7.12 -8.58
CA GLY A 268 -12.94 5.76 -8.75
C GLY A 268 -11.67 5.69 -9.61
N ALA A 269 -11.23 4.47 -9.95
CA ALA A 269 -9.92 4.19 -10.54
C ALA A 269 -9.75 4.59 -12.02
N ILE A 270 -9.90 5.89 -12.32
CA ILE A 270 -9.67 6.48 -13.65
C ILE A 270 -8.19 6.87 -13.83
N PRO A 271 -7.71 7.10 -15.07
CA PRO A 271 -6.36 7.59 -15.31
C PRO A 271 -6.07 8.88 -14.53
N MET A 272 -4.88 8.97 -13.91
CA MET A 272 -4.50 10.14 -13.09
C MET A 272 -4.58 11.48 -13.83
N SER A 273 -4.33 11.49 -15.14
CA SER A 273 -4.48 12.71 -15.96
C SER A 273 -5.94 13.14 -16.13
N ALA A 274 -6.88 12.19 -16.18
CA ALA A 274 -8.31 12.47 -16.23
C ALA A 274 -8.81 12.96 -14.86
N LEU A 275 -8.38 12.30 -13.77
CA LEU A 275 -8.69 12.74 -12.40
C LEU A 275 -8.25 14.19 -12.17
N ARG A 276 -7.01 14.53 -12.55
CA ARG A 276 -6.49 15.89 -12.43
C ARG A 276 -7.37 16.92 -13.12
N ARG A 277 -7.82 16.67 -14.35
CA ARG A 277 -8.68 17.62 -15.09
C ARG A 277 -10.06 17.82 -14.45
N LEU A 278 -10.56 16.81 -13.73
CA LEU A 278 -11.85 16.89 -13.04
C LEU A 278 -11.74 17.70 -11.75
N VAL A 279 -10.66 17.51 -10.99
CA VAL A 279 -10.44 18.13 -9.66
C VAL A 279 -9.83 19.52 -9.79
N LEU A 280 -8.98 19.74 -10.80
CA LEU A 280 -8.31 21.00 -11.10
C LEU A 280 -8.57 21.40 -12.55
N PRO A 281 -9.81 21.80 -12.89
CA PRO A 281 -10.09 22.35 -14.21
C PRO A 281 -9.29 23.63 -14.40
N GLU A 282 -8.78 23.80 -15.62
CA GLU A 282 -8.07 25.00 -16.10
C GLU A 282 -8.91 26.28 -15.93
#